data_AF-A0A556U4Z3-F1
#
_entry.id   AF-A0A556U4Z3-F1
#
_cell.length_a   1.000
_cell.length_b   1.000
_cell.length_c   1.000
_cell.angle_alpha   90.00
_cell.angle_beta   90.00
_cell.angle_gamma   90.00
#
_symmetry.space_group_name_H-M   'P 1'
#
loop_
_entity.id
_entity.type
_entity.pdbx_description
1 polymer ?
#
loop_
_entity_poly.entity_id
_entity_poly.type
_entity_poly.pdbx_seq_one_letter_code
_entity_poly.pdbx_strand_id
1 'polypeptide(L)'
;MEPYLHQLSKKYGVHICGEGGEYETFTTDCPLFKKRIVIDAMETWLCSDAWMVQWRQLFIQTITSLCPVAVAFQNLPLPSVFPSSAENTLPLASCPCRRAIDIMTEETLCADKAHDVQEEFASNGDLNCHSEMCACCVCQVLQAWQCQFMSSTKSSAGYQWLAGISGHSSERTDVQSQTQHAFTVLQGKLQEKGWQLKHVALVHLYVRDMEDFGKVNEVYRLFFSHCPPARVCVQARLPLGQLLQMDVLLHDWSTAPEEGCFQQRDTLHVQSISHWAPANIGPYSQAVQVDEAVFCAGQIALVPCTMQLLRAGPSSQAQLCYSHMEKVLRAMSLTLEHTLQAHCYVTDLTHVAAIRKVWRAKIQNAQDQELEYDTEEIQCPPLVVSVMPSLPRGAAVELHVMAIHDEPAERTSCQMTSAFSGGSVHWQVLQSSTRHYATLSLSVSLHKSCTTPERMDTEGILGSVSSSFQQALQQTEETLSPLCTRVFYKDSNKLATKLSAGLQSCLESRLGEKSPALVLVPVLELPDCTLLHLSCWLSE
;
A
#
# COMPACT_ATOMS: atom_id res chain seq x y z
N MET A 1 28.20 -35.60 -12.52
CA MET A 1 27.06 -34.91 -11.85
C MET A 1 25.85 -35.84 -11.74
N GLU A 2 25.49 -36.53 -12.83
CA GLU A 2 24.40 -37.51 -12.91
C GLU A 2 24.28 -38.51 -11.73
N PRO A 3 25.33 -39.22 -11.27
CA PRO A 3 25.17 -40.19 -10.17
C PRO A 3 24.73 -39.54 -8.86
N TYR A 4 25.16 -38.30 -8.64
CA TYR A 4 24.86 -37.51 -7.45
C TYR A 4 23.43 -36.98 -7.48
N LEU A 5 22.96 -36.54 -8.65
CA LEU A 5 21.59 -36.06 -8.85
C LEU A 5 20.56 -37.19 -8.67
N HIS A 6 20.85 -38.40 -9.16
CA HIS A 6 20.03 -39.58 -8.87
C HIS A 6 19.98 -39.93 -7.39
N GLN A 7 21.10 -39.75 -6.68
CA GLN A 7 21.15 -39.98 -5.25
C GLN A 7 20.29 -38.97 -4.46
N LEU A 8 20.30 -37.69 -4.88
CA LEU A 8 19.45 -36.64 -4.29
C LEU A 8 17.97 -36.87 -4.58
N SER A 9 17.63 -37.22 -5.82
CA SER A 9 16.25 -37.57 -6.21
C SER A 9 15.69 -38.72 -5.37
N LYS A 10 16.49 -39.78 -5.18
CA LYS A 10 16.09 -40.95 -4.40
C LYS A 10 15.96 -40.66 -2.90
N LYS A 11 16.73 -39.69 -2.36
CA LYS A 11 16.70 -39.34 -0.93
C LYS A 11 15.65 -38.30 -0.57
N TYR A 12 15.38 -37.35 -1.48
CA TYR A 12 14.62 -36.14 -1.16
C TYR A 12 13.46 -35.88 -2.13
N GLY A 13 13.23 -36.75 -3.12
CA GLY A 13 12.15 -36.58 -4.11
C GLY A 13 12.41 -35.51 -5.16
N VAL A 14 13.66 -35.01 -5.27
CA VAL A 14 14.01 -33.92 -6.20
C VAL A 14 13.97 -34.41 -7.66
N HIS A 15 13.28 -33.68 -8.53
CA HIS A 15 13.22 -33.99 -9.96
C HIS A 15 14.52 -33.52 -10.65
N ILE A 16 15.29 -34.48 -11.18
CA ILE A 16 16.68 -34.25 -11.67
C ILE A 16 16.72 -33.32 -12.89
N CYS A 17 15.63 -33.30 -13.66
CA CYS A 17 15.47 -32.48 -14.85
C CYS A 17 14.61 -31.22 -14.60
N GLY A 18 14.34 -30.89 -13.33
CA GLY A 18 13.29 -29.93 -12.97
C GLY A 18 11.90 -30.50 -13.20
N GLU A 19 10.88 -29.97 -12.51
CA GLU A 19 9.51 -30.13 -12.99
C GLU A 19 9.39 -29.24 -14.23
N GLY A 20 9.27 -29.87 -15.40
CA GLY A 20 9.11 -29.15 -16.64
C GLY A 20 7.82 -28.33 -16.61
N GLY A 21 7.96 -27.00 -16.57
CA GLY A 21 6.84 -26.06 -16.60
C GLY A 21 7.30 -24.64 -16.31
N GLU A 22 7.93 -24.03 -17.33
CA GLU A 22 8.21 -22.59 -17.52
C GLU A 22 9.01 -21.88 -16.38
N TYR A 23 10.06 -21.14 -16.74
CA TYR A 23 11.06 -20.50 -15.84
C TYR A 23 12.17 -21.43 -15.32
N GLU A 24 13.23 -21.60 -16.14
CA GLU A 24 14.51 -22.09 -15.65
C GLU A 24 15.16 -21.01 -14.78
N THR A 25 15.05 -21.16 -13.45
CA THR A 25 15.71 -20.25 -12.51
C THR A 25 17.19 -20.60 -12.42
N PHE A 26 18.06 -19.78 -13.01
CA PHE A 26 19.51 -19.95 -12.90
C PHE A 26 20.00 -19.43 -11.55
N THR A 27 20.30 -20.33 -10.61
CA THR A 27 20.80 -19.97 -9.28
C THR A 27 22.30 -19.71 -9.32
N THR A 28 22.71 -18.45 -9.17
CA THR A 28 24.12 -18.03 -9.21
C THR A 28 24.85 -18.25 -7.88
N ASP A 29 24.12 -18.28 -6.76
CA ASP A 29 24.67 -18.49 -5.43
C ASP A 29 23.68 -19.28 -4.54
N CYS A 30 24.19 -20.27 -3.82
CA CYS A 30 23.43 -21.09 -2.89
C CYS A 30 24.35 -21.51 -1.73
N PRO A 31 23.89 -21.48 -0.46
CA PRO A 31 24.69 -21.94 0.68
C PRO A 31 25.19 -23.38 0.59
N LEU A 32 24.58 -24.21 -0.28
CA LEU A 32 25.01 -25.58 -0.56
C LEU A 32 26.14 -25.67 -1.60
N PHE A 33 26.40 -24.60 -2.36
CA PHE A 33 27.41 -24.58 -3.41
C PHE A 33 28.79 -24.22 -2.84
N LYS A 34 29.83 -24.95 -3.26
CA LYS A 34 31.21 -24.69 -2.85
C LYS A 34 31.85 -23.47 -3.55
N LYS A 35 31.21 -23.01 -4.63
CA LYS A 35 31.64 -21.91 -5.49
C LYS A 35 30.40 -21.20 -6.00
N ARG A 36 30.47 -19.88 -6.11
CA ARG A 36 29.41 -19.05 -6.71
C ARG A 36 29.72 -18.74 -8.17
N ILE A 37 28.69 -18.54 -8.97
CA ILE A 37 28.79 -18.06 -10.35
C ILE A 37 28.67 -16.53 -10.29
N VAL A 38 29.68 -15.83 -10.79
CA VAL A 38 29.65 -14.36 -10.95
C VAL A 38 29.36 -14.07 -12.42
N ILE A 39 28.34 -13.26 -12.67
CA ILE A 39 27.99 -12.82 -14.03
C ILE A 39 28.71 -11.50 -14.26
N ASP A 40 29.76 -11.53 -15.09
CA ASP A 40 30.61 -10.37 -15.35
C ASP A 40 29.99 -9.40 -16.37
N ALA A 41 29.18 -9.90 -17.31
CA ALA A 41 28.42 -9.09 -18.27
C ALA A 41 27.11 -9.80 -18.64
N MET A 42 26.05 -9.01 -18.89
CA MET A 42 24.73 -9.49 -19.29
C MET A 42 24.21 -8.60 -20.41
N GLU A 43 23.64 -9.22 -21.45
CA GLU A 43 22.96 -8.52 -22.54
C GLU A 43 21.56 -9.11 -22.70
N THR A 44 20.55 -8.24 -22.81
CA THR A 44 19.14 -8.67 -22.95
C THR A 44 18.70 -8.45 -24.38
N TRP A 45 18.28 -9.53 -25.05
CA TRP A 45 17.74 -9.48 -26.41
C TRP A 45 16.22 -9.66 -26.37
N LEU A 46 15.50 -8.73 -27.00
CA LEU A 46 14.06 -8.83 -27.25
C LEU A 46 13.87 -9.42 -28.66
N CYS A 47 13.33 -10.63 -28.77
CA CYS A 47 13.04 -11.25 -30.06
C CYS A 47 11.53 -11.24 -30.29
N SER A 48 11.07 -10.46 -31.27
CA SER A 48 9.66 -10.29 -31.62
C SER A 48 9.27 -11.24 -32.75
N ASP A 49 8.89 -12.48 -32.44
CA ASP A 49 8.30 -13.38 -33.47
C ASP A 49 7.24 -14.35 -32.92
N ALA A 50 6.71 -14.12 -31.72
CA ALA A 50 5.52 -14.84 -31.27
C ALA A 50 4.60 -13.90 -30.47
N TRP A 51 3.40 -13.69 -31.02
CA TRP A 51 2.26 -13.17 -30.30
C TRP A 51 2.13 -13.91 -28.95
N MET A 52 1.99 -13.14 -27.88
CA MET A 52 1.68 -13.52 -26.48
C MET A 52 2.78 -13.71 -25.42
N VAL A 53 4.09 -13.79 -25.69
CA VAL A 53 5.08 -13.82 -24.58
C VAL A 53 6.41 -13.19 -25.00
N GLN A 54 6.87 -12.17 -24.25
CA GLN A 54 8.26 -11.70 -24.34
C GLN A 54 9.18 -12.72 -23.65
N TRP A 55 10.05 -13.37 -24.40
CA TRP A 55 11.10 -14.22 -23.84
C TRP A 55 12.39 -13.42 -23.68
N ARG A 56 13.01 -13.49 -22.49
CA ARG A 56 14.37 -13.00 -22.26
C ARG A 56 15.33 -14.17 -22.33
N GLN A 57 16.21 -14.20 -23.34
CA GLN A 57 17.27 -15.21 -23.44
C GLN A 57 18.58 -14.64 -22.88
N LEU A 58 19.12 -15.30 -21.85
CA LEU A 58 20.38 -14.91 -21.21
C LEU A 58 21.55 -15.49 -22.02
N PHE A 59 22.35 -14.64 -22.65
CA PHE A 59 23.64 -15.04 -23.23
C PHE A 59 24.78 -14.67 -22.28
N ILE A 60 25.47 -15.67 -21.74
CA ILE A 60 26.65 -15.47 -20.88
C ILE A 60 27.89 -15.46 -21.79
N GLN A 61 28.43 -14.26 -22.05
CA GLN A 61 29.56 -14.11 -22.98
C GLN A 61 30.89 -14.65 -22.42
N THR A 62 31.15 -14.53 -21.10
CA THR A 62 32.36 -15.07 -20.48
C THR A 62 32.13 -15.40 -19.00
N ILE A 63 32.63 -16.54 -18.52
CA ILE A 63 32.70 -16.92 -17.11
C ILE A 63 34.17 -16.87 -16.69
N THR A 64 34.59 -15.83 -15.97
CA THR A 64 36.03 -15.56 -15.83
C THR A 64 36.68 -16.08 -14.55
N SER A 65 35.95 -16.51 -13.52
CA SER A 65 36.60 -17.21 -12.38
C SER A 65 35.69 -18.05 -11.48
N LEU A 66 36.26 -19.13 -10.93
CA LEU A 66 35.69 -20.01 -9.92
C LEU A 66 36.32 -19.73 -8.55
N CYS A 67 35.80 -18.78 -7.78
CA CYS A 67 36.31 -18.46 -6.45
C CYS A 67 36.06 -19.61 -5.44
N PRO A 68 37.09 -20.12 -4.74
CA PRO A 68 36.88 -21.09 -3.67
C PRO A 68 36.37 -20.41 -2.40
N VAL A 69 35.25 -20.90 -1.85
CA VAL A 69 34.88 -20.64 -0.46
C VAL A 69 35.44 -21.80 0.37
N ALA A 70 36.49 -21.52 1.15
CA ALA A 70 37.09 -22.50 2.04
C ALA A 70 36.35 -22.50 3.39
N VAL A 71 35.82 -23.64 3.80
CA VAL A 71 35.55 -23.96 5.21
C VAL A 71 36.24 -25.29 5.51
N ALA A 72 37.24 -25.25 6.39
CA ALA A 72 37.96 -26.42 6.86
C ALA A 72 37.05 -27.23 7.81
N PHE A 73 36.88 -28.52 7.53
CA PHE A 73 36.28 -29.46 8.47
C PHE A 73 37.35 -29.89 9.48
N GLN A 74 37.21 -29.48 10.74
CA GLN A 74 37.77 -30.24 11.86
C GLN A 74 36.64 -30.99 12.57
N ASN A 75 36.91 -32.26 12.80
CA ASN A 75 36.00 -33.31 13.27
C ASN A 75 35.21 -32.90 14.52
N LEU A 76 33.88 -33.07 14.48
CA LEU A 76 33.04 -33.19 15.67
C LEU A 76 32.24 -34.51 15.59
N PRO A 77 32.23 -35.32 16.67
CA PRO A 77 31.57 -36.61 16.68
C PRO A 77 30.05 -36.45 16.68
N LEU A 78 29.37 -37.33 15.93
CA LEU A 78 27.91 -37.47 15.91
C LEU A 78 27.38 -37.83 17.31
N PRO A 79 26.45 -37.06 17.91
CA PRO A 79 25.60 -37.56 18.96
C PRO A 79 24.39 -38.26 18.35
N SER A 80 24.21 -39.51 18.76
CA SER A 80 23.03 -40.32 18.56
C SER A 80 21.81 -39.77 19.32
N VAL A 81 20.63 -40.11 18.79
CA VAL A 81 19.29 -40.06 19.41
C VAL A 81 18.54 -38.72 19.27
N PHE A 82 17.49 -38.75 18.43
CA PHE A 82 16.43 -37.76 18.37
C PHE A 82 15.64 -37.70 19.69
N PRO A 83 15.33 -36.51 20.20
CA PRO A 83 14.05 -36.26 20.86
C PRO A 83 13.19 -35.34 19.99
N SER A 84 11.91 -35.67 19.99
CA SER A 84 10.79 -34.93 19.41
C SER A 84 10.67 -33.49 19.93
N SER A 85 10.06 -32.64 19.10
CA SER A 85 9.57 -31.28 19.34
C SER A 85 10.61 -30.19 19.63
N ALA A 86 11.07 -29.51 18.58
CA ALA A 86 11.54 -28.13 18.62
C ALA A 86 11.43 -27.51 17.22
N GLU A 87 10.95 -26.26 17.17
CA GLU A 87 10.80 -25.44 15.97
C GLU A 87 12.13 -25.34 15.21
N ASN A 88 12.14 -25.73 13.93
CA ASN A 88 13.28 -25.52 13.03
C ASN A 88 13.37 -24.04 12.64
N THR A 89 13.82 -23.19 13.56
CA THR A 89 14.36 -21.86 13.23
C THR A 89 15.84 -22.01 12.86
N LEU A 90 16.20 -21.67 11.63
CA LEU A 90 17.62 -21.47 11.28
C LEU A 90 18.19 -20.39 12.22
N PRO A 91 19.39 -20.58 12.81
CA PRO A 91 19.97 -19.59 13.70
C PRO A 91 20.25 -18.30 12.93
N LEU A 92 19.45 -17.26 13.21
CA LEU A 92 19.51 -15.93 12.59
C LEU A 92 20.87 -15.22 12.74
N ALA A 93 21.80 -15.75 13.54
CA ALA A 93 23.09 -15.13 13.86
C ALA A 93 23.98 -14.85 12.62
N SER A 94 23.74 -15.52 11.49
CA SER A 94 24.48 -15.30 10.23
C SER A 94 23.62 -14.74 9.09
N CYS A 95 22.33 -14.44 9.35
CA CYS A 95 21.40 -14.00 8.31
C CYS A 95 21.58 -12.50 7.98
N PRO A 96 21.72 -12.11 6.69
CA PRO A 96 21.78 -10.69 6.29
C PRO A 96 20.59 -9.85 6.81
N CYS A 97 19.40 -10.45 6.92
CA CYS A 97 18.23 -9.77 7.47
C CYS A 97 18.43 -9.36 8.93
N ARG A 98 19.14 -10.19 9.72
CA ARG A 98 19.40 -9.90 11.13
C ARG A 98 20.30 -8.69 11.28
N ARG A 99 21.40 -8.63 10.51
CA ARG A 99 22.31 -7.49 10.49
C ARG A 99 21.59 -6.19 10.09
N ALA A 100 20.74 -6.23 9.07
CA ALA A 100 19.95 -5.06 8.66
C ALA A 100 19.00 -4.59 9.76
N ILE A 101 18.34 -5.52 10.46
CA ILE A 101 17.46 -5.21 11.60
C ILE A 101 18.25 -4.65 12.78
N ASP A 102 19.41 -5.23 13.09
CA ASP A 102 20.26 -4.77 14.19
C ASP A 102 20.73 -3.33 13.93
N ILE A 103 21.19 -3.01 12.71
CA ILE A 103 21.53 -1.62 12.31
C ILE A 103 20.34 -0.68 12.51
N MET A 104 19.17 -1.02 11.98
CA MET A 104 17.96 -0.19 12.11
C MET A 104 17.55 0.01 13.58
N THR A 105 17.69 -1.04 14.40
CA THR A 105 17.33 -1.00 15.82
C THR A 105 18.33 -0.16 16.60
N GLU A 106 19.63 -0.28 16.32
CA GLU A 106 20.69 0.54 16.90
C GLU A 106 20.53 2.03 16.53
N GLU A 107 20.23 2.33 15.27
CA GLU A 107 19.92 3.69 14.81
C GLU A 107 18.71 4.28 15.55
N THR A 108 17.66 3.49 15.74
CA THR A 108 16.46 3.91 16.48
C THR A 108 16.82 4.19 17.95
N LEU A 109 17.53 3.27 18.60
CA LEU A 109 17.95 3.41 20.00
C LEU A 109 18.90 4.59 20.20
N CYS A 110 19.77 4.89 19.23
CA CYS A 110 20.66 6.04 19.29
C CYS A 110 19.90 7.35 19.10
N ALA A 111 18.92 7.37 18.20
CA ALA A 111 18.06 8.54 17.97
C ALA A 111 17.16 8.84 19.18
N ASP A 112 16.69 7.82 19.90
CA ASP A 112 15.88 7.98 21.11
C ASP A 112 16.74 8.50 22.28
N LYS A 113 17.96 7.99 22.44
CA LYS A 113 18.92 8.44 23.47
C LYS A 113 19.41 9.88 23.29
N ALA A 114 19.35 10.43 22.08
CA ALA A 114 19.76 11.80 21.80
C ALA A 114 18.70 12.86 22.20
N HIS A 115 17.48 12.45 22.56
CA HIS A 115 16.36 13.37 22.83
C HIS A 115 15.78 13.31 24.26
N ASP A 116 16.38 12.57 25.19
CA ASP A 116 15.93 12.54 26.58
C ASP A 116 16.48 13.72 27.40
N VAL A 117 15.92 14.91 27.21
CA VAL A 117 15.84 15.96 28.25
C VAL A 117 14.46 16.63 28.17
N GLN A 118 13.66 16.47 29.25
CA GLN A 118 12.34 17.08 29.58
C GLN A 118 11.12 16.43 28.89
N GLU A 119 10.07 15.94 29.54
CA GLU A 119 9.40 16.25 30.82
C GLU A 119 8.71 14.98 31.39
N GLU A 120 8.73 14.81 32.72
CA GLU A 120 7.86 13.91 33.48
C GLU A 120 6.42 14.44 33.48
N PHE A 121 5.37 13.59 33.41
CA PHE A 121 4.16 13.76 34.22
C PHE A 121 3.28 12.48 34.31
N ALA A 122 3.12 12.04 35.57
CA ALA A 122 2.03 11.37 36.30
C ALA A 122 0.91 10.52 35.61
N SER A 123 0.94 9.22 35.94
CA SER A 123 -0.09 8.42 36.65
C SER A 123 -1.53 8.24 36.12
N ASN A 124 -1.81 7.00 35.72
CA ASN A 124 -3.02 6.15 35.85
C ASN A 124 -4.37 6.77 36.24
N GLY A 125 -5.38 6.46 35.41
CA GLY A 125 -6.79 6.45 35.78
C GLY A 125 -7.57 5.41 34.97
N ASP A 126 -8.00 4.33 35.63
CA ASP A 126 -8.94 3.34 35.10
C ASP A 126 -10.32 3.97 34.87
N LEU A 127 -10.92 3.76 33.71
CA LEU A 127 -12.34 4.07 33.45
C LEU A 127 -12.99 2.97 32.60
N ASN A 128 -13.65 2.04 33.30
CA ASN A 128 -14.77 1.26 32.76
C ASN A 128 -15.96 2.20 32.54
N CYS A 129 -16.53 2.26 31.33
CA CYS A 129 -17.87 2.81 31.12
C CYS A 129 -18.74 1.82 30.32
N HIS A 130 -19.87 1.46 30.92
CA HIS A 130 -20.91 0.65 30.32
C HIS A 130 -21.62 1.44 29.23
N SER A 131 -21.73 0.86 28.03
CA SER A 131 -22.47 1.40 26.89
C SER A 131 -23.92 0.93 26.92
N GLU A 132 -24.85 1.85 27.12
CA GLU A 132 -26.26 1.67 26.74
C GLU A 132 -26.47 2.28 25.35
N MET A 133 -26.90 1.45 24.39
CA MET A 133 -27.17 1.83 23.01
C MET A 133 -28.53 2.50 22.88
N CYS A 134 -28.58 3.68 22.25
CA CYS A 134 -29.82 4.31 21.80
C CYS A 134 -29.95 4.14 20.28
N ALA A 135 -30.97 3.39 19.84
CA ALA A 135 -31.34 3.23 18.44
C ALA A 135 -32.32 4.35 18.04
N CYS A 136 -31.91 5.26 17.16
CA CYS A 136 -32.75 6.31 16.59
C CYS A 136 -32.72 6.26 15.05
N CYS A 137 -33.87 6.54 14.40
CA CYS A 137 -34.14 6.49 12.95
C CYS A 137 -33.13 7.24 12.04
N VAL A 138 -32.31 8.14 12.58
CA VAL A 138 -31.23 8.82 11.82
C VAL A 138 -30.14 7.83 11.36
N CYS A 139 -29.92 6.74 12.10
CA CYS A 139 -28.95 5.71 11.71
C CYS A 139 -29.36 4.97 10.42
N GLN A 140 -30.65 4.82 10.16
CA GLN A 140 -31.13 4.11 8.96
C GLN A 140 -30.93 4.91 7.67
N VAL A 141 -31.03 6.25 7.72
CA VAL A 141 -30.79 7.12 6.56
C VAL A 141 -29.30 7.23 6.24
N LEU A 142 -28.43 7.25 7.26
CA LEU A 142 -26.97 7.24 7.09
C LEU A 142 -26.45 5.89 6.56
N GLN A 143 -27.06 4.77 6.97
CA GLN A 143 -26.71 3.43 6.47
C GLN A 143 -27.01 3.27 4.97
N ALA A 144 -28.04 3.93 4.45
CA ALA A 144 -28.42 3.85 3.03
C ALA A 144 -27.48 4.63 2.09
N TRP A 145 -26.82 5.69 2.58
CA TRP A 145 -25.90 6.53 1.78
C TRP A 145 -24.45 6.00 1.77
N GLN A 146 -24.00 5.31 2.82
CA GLN A 146 -22.62 4.83 2.94
C GLN A 146 -22.27 3.65 2.02
N CYS A 147 -23.26 3.05 1.33
CA CYS A 147 -23.09 1.85 0.51
C CYS A 147 -23.40 2.05 -0.98
N GLN A 148 -23.49 3.29 -1.47
CA GLN A 148 -23.80 3.51 -2.88
C GLN A 148 -22.57 3.24 -3.76
N PHE A 149 -22.79 2.40 -4.78
CA PHE A 149 -21.83 2.20 -5.84
C PHE A 149 -21.59 3.53 -6.57
N MET A 150 -20.32 3.90 -6.72
CA MET A 150 -19.90 5.08 -7.47
C MET A 150 -18.89 4.71 -8.54
N SER A 151 -18.91 5.46 -9.64
CA SER A 151 -17.97 5.31 -10.73
C SER A 151 -17.48 6.70 -11.12
N SER A 152 -16.16 6.88 -11.20
CA SER A 152 -15.60 8.08 -11.82
C SER A 152 -15.90 8.09 -13.32
N THR A 153 -15.71 9.24 -13.95
CA THR A 153 -15.49 9.31 -15.40
C THR A 153 -14.22 8.54 -15.76
N LYS A 154 -14.17 8.02 -16.99
CA LYS A 154 -12.93 7.44 -17.54
C LYS A 154 -12.03 8.60 -17.96
N SER A 155 -10.81 8.61 -17.48
CA SER A 155 -9.78 9.57 -17.85
C SER A 155 -9.33 9.33 -19.30
N SER A 156 -8.73 10.32 -19.96
CA SER A 156 -8.24 10.15 -21.34
C SER A 156 -7.06 9.17 -21.42
N ALA A 157 -6.24 9.08 -20.36
CA ALA A 157 -5.21 8.05 -20.20
C ALA A 157 -5.78 6.63 -20.00
N GLY A 158 -7.08 6.49 -19.75
CA GLY A 158 -7.76 5.20 -19.68
C GLY A 158 -8.07 4.69 -18.27
N TYR A 159 -7.78 5.49 -17.24
CA TYR A 159 -8.07 5.15 -15.85
C TYR A 159 -9.54 5.37 -15.49
N GLN A 160 -10.09 4.50 -14.65
CA GLN A 160 -11.43 4.68 -14.07
C GLN A 160 -11.47 4.07 -12.67
N TRP A 161 -12.14 4.73 -11.72
CA TRP A 161 -12.30 4.23 -10.36
C TRP A 161 -13.73 3.78 -10.10
N LEU A 162 -13.89 2.60 -9.48
CA LEU A 162 -15.17 2.13 -8.95
C LEU A 162 -15.09 2.03 -7.42
N ALA A 163 -16.07 2.60 -6.74
CA ALA A 163 -16.13 2.69 -5.28
C ALA A 163 -17.45 2.14 -4.73
N GLY A 164 -17.48 1.87 -3.42
CA GLY A 164 -18.69 1.44 -2.73
C GLY A 164 -19.11 -0.01 -2.99
N ILE A 165 -18.20 -0.86 -3.46
CA ILE A 165 -18.50 -2.28 -3.69
C ILE A 165 -18.52 -2.98 -2.33
N SER A 166 -19.66 -3.59 -1.96
CA SER A 166 -19.81 -4.28 -0.68
C SER A 166 -20.62 -5.56 -0.83
N GLY A 167 -20.53 -6.42 0.20
CA GLY A 167 -21.30 -7.66 0.30
C GLY A 167 -22.59 -7.53 1.11
N HIS A 168 -23.01 -6.33 1.50
CA HIS A 168 -24.06 -6.12 2.50
C HIS A 168 -25.42 -6.74 2.11
N SER A 169 -25.73 -6.77 0.81
CA SER A 169 -26.95 -7.37 0.24
C SER A 169 -26.91 -8.89 0.08
N SER A 170 -25.88 -9.57 0.61
CA SER A 170 -25.78 -11.03 0.59
C SER A 170 -26.89 -11.70 1.41
N GLU A 171 -27.45 -12.79 0.90
CA GLU A 171 -28.44 -13.61 1.61
C GLU A 171 -27.88 -14.22 2.90
N ARG A 172 -26.58 -14.51 2.92
CA ARG A 172 -25.86 -15.04 4.08
C ARG A 172 -24.98 -13.96 4.70
N THR A 173 -24.95 -13.94 6.02
CA THR A 173 -24.27 -12.91 6.81
C THR A 173 -22.80 -13.17 7.05
N ASP A 174 -22.26 -14.33 6.66
CA ASP A 174 -20.85 -14.65 6.85
C ASP A 174 -19.93 -13.91 5.85
N VAL A 175 -18.67 -13.73 6.23
CA VAL A 175 -17.71 -12.94 5.45
C VAL A 175 -17.41 -13.57 4.10
N GLN A 176 -17.40 -14.90 3.96
CA GLN A 176 -17.10 -15.57 2.70
C GLN A 176 -18.21 -15.30 1.68
N SER A 177 -19.47 -15.44 2.11
CA SER A 177 -20.65 -15.13 1.30
C SER A 177 -20.70 -13.65 0.91
N GLN A 178 -20.43 -12.73 1.85
CA GLN A 178 -20.33 -11.30 1.52
C GLN A 178 -19.20 -11.01 0.54
N THR A 179 -18.05 -11.68 0.66
CA THR A 179 -16.91 -11.52 -0.25
C THR A 179 -17.29 -11.98 -1.66
N GLN A 180 -17.88 -13.18 -1.76
CA GLN A 180 -18.36 -13.74 -3.03
C GLN A 180 -19.40 -12.82 -3.70
N HIS A 181 -20.34 -12.29 -2.91
CA HIS A 181 -21.35 -11.37 -3.39
C HIS A 181 -20.74 -10.06 -3.90
N ALA A 182 -19.81 -9.46 -3.15
CA ALA A 182 -19.14 -8.22 -3.55
C ALA A 182 -18.39 -8.37 -4.89
N PHE A 183 -17.73 -9.51 -5.10
CA PHE A 183 -17.09 -9.80 -6.39
C PHE A 183 -18.09 -10.06 -7.52
N THR A 184 -19.23 -10.69 -7.23
CA THR A 184 -20.31 -10.87 -8.22
C THR A 184 -20.87 -9.52 -8.66
N VAL A 185 -21.09 -8.60 -7.70
CA VAL A 185 -21.49 -7.22 -7.98
C VAL A 185 -20.43 -6.52 -8.82
N LEU A 186 -19.15 -6.62 -8.45
CA LEU A 186 -18.04 -6.06 -9.23
C LEU A 186 -18.05 -6.59 -10.66
N GLN A 187 -18.12 -7.91 -10.87
CA GLN A 187 -18.15 -8.51 -12.22
C GLN A 187 -19.33 -7.98 -13.06
N GLY A 188 -20.52 -7.86 -12.47
CA GLY A 188 -21.67 -7.26 -13.14
C GLY A 188 -21.42 -5.81 -13.55
N LYS A 189 -20.86 -5.00 -12.64
CA LYS A 189 -20.52 -3.59 -12.92
C LYS A 189 -19.39 -3.41 -13.93
N LEU A 190 -18.43 -4.33 -13.96
CA LEU A 190 -17.41 -4.36 -14.99
C LEU A 190 -18.05 -4.69 -16.34
N GLN A 191 -18.87 -5.73 -16.42
CA GLN A 191 -19.53 -6.14 -17.66
C GLN A 191 -20.45 -5.04 -18.24
N GLU A 192 -21.24 -4.36 -17.39
CA GLU A 192 -22.08 -3.22 -17.79
C GLU A 192 -21.28 -2.11 -18.48
N LYS A 193 -20.01 -1.94 -18.11
CA LYS A 193 -19.10 -0.90 -18.60
C LYS A 193 -18.06 -1.40 -19.61
N GLY A 194 -18.13 -2.67 -20.02
CA GLY A 194 -17.16 -3.28 -20.96
C GLY A 194 -15.80 -3.63 -20.34
N TRP A 195 -15.68 -3.60 -19.01
CA TRP A 195 -14.48 -3.99 -18.28
C TRP A 195 -14.47 -5.48 -17.94
N GLN A 196 -13.30 -5.98 -17.51
CA GLN A 196 -13.07 -7.35 -17.08
C GLN A 196 -12.20 -7.31 -15.82
N LEU A 197 -12.21 -8.37 -15.00
CA LEU A 197 -11.37 -8.44 -13.79
C LEU A 197 -9.89 -8.28 -14.10
N LYS A 198 -9.44 -8.70 -15.29
CA LYS A 198 -8.05 -8.51 -15.71
C LYS A 198 -7.63 -7.04 -15.72
N HIS A 199 -8.55 -6.09 -15.94
CA HIS A 199 -8.28 -4.65 -16.04
C HIS A 199 -8.11 -3.94 -14.70
N VAL A 200 -8.24 -4.67 -13.58
CA VAL A 200 -8.05 -4.10 -12.24
C VAL A 200 -6.55 -3.97 -11.96
N ALA A 201 -6.10 -2.76 -11.63
CA ALA A 201 -4.71 -2.45 -11.30
C ALA A 201 -4.48 -2.40 -9.78
N LEU A 202 -5.42 -1.84 -9.03
CA LEU A 202 -5.33 -1.66 -7.57
C LEU A 202 -6.68 -1.97 -6.91
N VAL A 203 -6.63 -2.66 -5.77
CA VAL A 203 -7.78 -2.92 -4.90
C VAL A 203 -7.48 -2.40 -3.50
N HIS A 204 -8.31 -1.49 -3.01
CA HIS A 204 -8.37 -1.20 -1.58
C HIS A 204 -9.50 -2.03 -0.98
N LEU A 205 -9.15 -2.83 0.03
CA LEU A 205 -10.06 -3.75 0.71
C LEU A 205 -10.12 -3.40 2.19
N TYR A 206 -11.28 -2.96 2.64
CA TYR A 206 -11.56 -2.69 4.04
C TYR A 206 -12.34 -3.86 4.61
N VAL A 207 -11.84 -4.46 5.68
CA VAL A 207 -12.54 -5.52 6.41
C VAL A 207 -13.04 -5.00 7.74
N ARG A 208 -14.17 -5.52 8.23
CA ARG A 208 -14.71 -5.14 9.54
C ARG A 208 -13.86 -5.71 10.68
N ASP A 209 -13.36 -6.93 10.50
CA ASP A 209 -12.54 -7.67 11.46
C ASP A 209 -11.34 -8.29 10.73
N MET A 210 -10.13 -8.02 11.23
CA MET A 210 -8.90 -8.56 10.66
C MET A 210 -8.74 -10.08 10.91
N GLU A 211 -9.49 -10.66 11.86
CA GLU A 211 -9.53 -12.12 12.04
C GLU A 211 -10.11 -12.86 10.83
N ASP A 212 -10.96 -12.19 10.04
CA ASP A 212 -11.56 -12.75 8.83
C ASP A 212 -10.62 -12.71 7.60
N PHE A 213 -9.42 -12.14 7.73
CA PHE A 213 -8.46 -11.98 6.63
C PHE A 213 -8.18 -13.29 5.86
N GLY A 214 -8.03 -14.41 6.58
CA GLY A 214 -7.83 -15.73 5.97
C GLY A 214 -9.02 -16.16 5.09
N LYS A 215 -10.24 -16.04 5.62
CA LYS A 215 -11.49 -16.40 4.94
C LYS A 215 -11.74 -15.53 3.70
N VAL A 216 -11.45 -14.24 3.80
CA VAL A 216 -11.55 -13.31 2.66
C VAL A 216 -10.56 -13.70 1.56
N ASN A 217 -9.31 -14.05 1.92
CA ASN A 217 -8.29 -14.48 0.95
C ASN A 217 -8.66 -15.78 0.22
N GLU A 218 -9.30 -16.73 0.91
CA GLU A 218 -9.78 -17.98 0.31
C GLU A 218 -10.78 -17.74 -0.83
N VAL A 219 -11.63 -16.73 -0.70
CA VAL A 219 -12.60 -16.34 -1.74
C VAL A 219 -11.92 -15.46 -2.80
N TYR A 220 -11.10 -14.49 -2.38
CA TYR A 220 -10.42 -13.54 -3.27
C TYR A 220 -9.60 -14.23 -4.36
N ARG A 221 -8.87 -15.30 -4.02
CA ARG A 221 -8.05 -16.09 -4.97
C ARG A 221 -8.85 -16.80 -6.07
N LEU A 222 -10.18 -16.90 -5.94
CA LEU A 222 -11.04 -17.48 -6.98
C LEU A 222 -11.28 -16.50 -8.13
N PHE A 223 -11.11 -15.19 -7.89
CA PHE A 223 -11.40 -14.13 -8.86
C PHE A 223 -10.16 -13.62 -9.58
N PHE A 224 -9.00 -13.63 -8.92
CA PHE A 224 -7.74 -13.24 -9.53
C PHE A 224 -6.77 -14.42 -9.56
N SER A 225 -6.29 -14.75 -10.77
CA SER A 225 -5.35 -15.84 -11.01
C SER A 225 -3.96 -15.28 -11.32
N HIS A 226 -3.65 -15.09 -12.60
CA HIS A 226 -2.35 -14.62 -13.07
C HIS A 226 -2.27 -13.10 -12.97
N CYS A 227 -1.13 -12.60 -12.47
CA CYS A 227 -0.85 -11.17 -12.33
C CYS A 227 -2.03 -10.41 -11.66
N PRO A 228 -2.44 -10.76 -10.43
CA PRO A 228 -3.50 -10.07 -9.70
C PRO A 228 -3.18 -8.57 -9.49
N PRO A 229 -4.16 -7.72 -9.15
CA PRO A 229 -3.91 -6.31 -8.86
C PRO A 229 -3.03 -6.12 -7.61
N ALA A 230 -2.45 -4.94 -7.48
CA ALA A 230 -1.91 -4.49 -6.20
C ALA A 230 -3.06 -4.40 -5.17
N ARG A 231 -2.76 -4.64 -3.90
CA ARG A 231 -3.79 -4.69 -2.86
C ARG A 231 -3.37 -4.03 -1.56
N VAL A 232 -4.27 -3.23 -1.02
CA VAL A 232 -4.20 -2.66 0.34
C VAL A 232 -5.33 -3.29 1.15
N CYS A 233 -5.04 -3.84 2.34
CA CYS A 233 -6.06 -4.53 3.13
C CYS A 233 -5.96 -4.19 4.61
N VAL A 234 -6.86 -3.34 5.10
CA VAL A 234 -6.85 -2.86 6.49
C VAL A 234 -8.22 -3.02 7.15
N GLN A 235 -8.24 -3.05 8.49
CA GLN A 235 -9.51 -3.05 9.22
C GLN A 235 -10.11 -1.64 9.24
N ALA A 236 -11.42 -1.52 9.07
CA ALA A 236 -12.15 -0.25 9.20
C ALA A 236 -13.46 -0.44 9.97
N ARG A 237 -14.01 0.63 10.55
CA ARG A 237 -15.27 0.58 11.33
C ARG A 237 -16.49 0.61 10.43
N LEU A 238 -16.63 -0.41 9.59
CA LEU A 238 -17.70 -0.50 8.58
C LEU A 238 -19.11 -0.50 9.21
N PRO A 239 -20.13 0.01 8.50
CA PRO A 239 -21.53 0.03 8.96
C PRO A 239 -22.02 -1.33 9.43
N LEU A 240 -22.97 -1.37 10.37
CA LEU A 240 -23.52 -2.61 10.92
C LEU A 240 -24.03 -3.54 9.80
N GLY A 241 -23.62 -4.82 9.86
CA GLY A 241 -23.99 -5.83 8.87
C GLY A 241 -23.12 -5.83 7.60
N GLN A 242 -22.27 -4.83 7.39
CA GLN A 242 -21.27 -4.84 6.32
C GLN A 242 -19.94 -5.37 6.89
N LEU A 243 -19.48 -6.50 6.35
CA LEU A 243 -18.24 -7.16 6.79
C LEU A 243 -17.01 -6.77 5.96
N LEU A 244 -17.24 -6.28 4.74
CA LEU A 244 -16.19 -5.74 3.88
C LEU A 244 -16.70 -4.64 2.95
N GLN A 245 -15.76 -3.81 2.49
CA GLN A 245 -15.94 -2.83 1.43
C GLN A 245 -14.70 -2.86 0.55
N MET A 246 -14.89 -2.68 -0.76
CA MET A 246 -13.76 -2.51 -1.67
C MET A 246 -14.00 -1.36 -2.65
N ASP A 247 -12.88 -0.80 -3.10
CA ASP A 247 -12.82 0.06 -4.26
C ASP A 247 -11.68 -0.41 -5.17
N VAL A 248 -11.85 -0.20 -6.47
CA VAL A 248 -10.94 -0.71 -7.49
C VAL A 248 -10.56 0.37 -8.50
N LEU A 249 -9.28 0.43 -8.81
CA LEU A 249 -8.75 1.19 -9.93
C LEU A 249 -8.69 0.29 -11.17
N LEU A 250 -9.30 0.76 -12.24
CA LEU A 250 -9.31 0.12 -13.56
C LEU A 250 -8.42 0.88 -14.52
N HIS A 251 -7.82 0.15 -15.45
CA HIS A 251 -7.16 0.73 -16.60
C HIS A 251 -7.29 -0.18 -17.83
N ASP A 252 -7.42 0.42 -19.01
CA ASP A 252 -7.49 -0.31 -20.28
C ASP A 252 -6.15 -0.26 -21.00
N TRP A 253 -5.16 -1.04 -20.54
CA TRP A 253 -3.84 -1.13 -21.19
C TRP A 253 -3.87 -1.87 -22.54
N SER A 254 -5.05 -2.26 -23.04
CA SER A 254 -5.17 -2.88 -24.36
C SER A 254 -5.48 -1.89 -25.47
N THR A 255 -5.87 -0.67 -25.11
CA THR A 255 -6.23 0.40 -26.05
C THR A 255 -5.17 1.48 -25.98
N ALA A 256 -4.30 1.55 -26.99
CA ALA A 256 -3.30 2.61 -27.06
C ALA A 256 -3.96 3.99 -27.16
N PRO A 257 -3.42 5.03 -26.48
CA PRO A 257 -3.93 6.38 -26.58
C PRO A 257 -3.75 6.97 -28.00
N GLU A 258 -2.72 6.52 -28.72
CA GLU A 258 -2.43 6.91 -30.10
C GLU A 258 -2.07 5.70 -30.98
N GLU A 259 -2.32 5.83 -32.28
CA GLU A 259 -2.06 4.78 -33.27
C GLU A 259 -0.55 4.50 -33.38
N GLY A 260 -0.11 3.31 -32.96
CA GLY A 260 1.30 2.91 -32.94
C GLY A 260 1.99 3.00 -31.57
N CYS A 261 1.30 3.50 -30.54
CA CYS A 261 1.74 3.42 -29.16
C CYS A 261 1.34 2.06 -28.54
N PHE A 262 2.05 1.62 -27.50
CA PHE A 262 1.68 0.45 -26.71
C PHE A 262 1.66 0.84 -25.24
N GLN A 263 0.57 0.54 -24.54
CA GLN A 263 0.53 0.67 -23.09
C GLN A 263 1.17 -0.55 -22.44
N GLN A 264 2.00 -0.32 -21.43
CA GLN A 264 2.74 -1.38 -20.76
C GLN A 264 2.14 -1.62 -19.39
N ARG A 265 1.83 -2.89 -19.11
CA ARG A 265 1.47 -3.33 -17.76
C ARG A 265 2.50 -4.31 -17.25
N ASP A 266 3.18 -3.91 -16.18
CA ASP A 266 4.09 -4.77 -15.44
C ASP A 266 3.56 -5.07 -14.04
N THR A 267 3.80 -6.28 -13.56
CA THR A 267 3.42 -6.69 -12.21
C THR A 267 4.61 -7.28 -11.49
N LEU A 268 4.91 -6.78 -10.29
CA LEU A 268 5.97 -7.30 -9.45
C LEU A 268 5.43 -8.34 -8.46
N HIS A 269 6.04 -9.52 -8.47
CA HIS A 269 5.85 -10.54 -7.45
C HIS A 269 7.20 -11.12 -7.00
N VAL A 270 7.52 -10.97 -5.72
CA VAL A 270 8.63 -11.67 -5.08
C VAL A 270 8.19 -13.10 -4.78
N GLN A 271 8.56 -14.04 -5.64
CA GLN A 271 8.04 -15.42 -5.58
C GLN A 271 8.75 -16.30 -4.54
N SER A 272 9.96 -15.94 -4.13
CA SER A 272 10.79 -16.77 -3.22
C SER A 272 11.05 -16.08 -1.89
N ILE A 273 11.16 -16.88 -0.82
CA ILE A 273 11.77 -16.42 0.44
C ILE A 273 13.17 -15.90 0.13
N SER A 274 13.43 -14.66 0.51
CA SER A 274 14.66 -13.95 0.15
C SER A 274 15.23 -13.19 1.34
N HIS A 275 16.37 -12.54 1.14
CA HIS A 275 16.95 -11.65 2.14
C HIS A 275 16.61 -10.17 1.90
N TRP A 276 16.08 -9.85 0.71
CA TRP A 276 15.91 -8.47 0.28
C TRP A 276 14.47 -8.01 0.54
N ALA A 277 13.44 -8.72 0.07
CA ALA A 277 12.03 -8.36 0.28
C ALA A 277 11.16 -9.56 0.70
N PRO A 278 10.04 -9.33 1.42
CA PRO A 278 9.11 -10.39 1.78
C PRO A 278 8.56 -11.09 0.56
N ALA A 279 8.45 -12.41 0.64
CA ALA A 279 7.79 -13.21 -0.39
C ALA A 279 6.30 -12.86 -0.45
N ASN A 280 5.77 -12.77 -1.66
CA ASN A 280 4.36 -12.57 -1.87
C ASN A 280 3.62 -13.91 -1.81
N ILE A 281 2.92 -14.14 -0.70
CA ILE A 281 2.16 -15.37 -0.47
C ILE A 281 0.67 -15.18 -0.82
N GLY A 282 0.20 -13.93 -0.87
CA GLY A 282 -1.22 -13.63 -1.07
C GLY A 282 -1.60 -13.53 -2.55
N PRO A 283 -2.90 -13.54 -2.86
CA PRO A 283 -3.40 -13.41 -4.23
C PRO A 283 -3.40 -11.93 -4.67
N TYR A 284 -2.25 -11.24 -4.62
CA TYR A 284 -2.11 -9.84 -5.02
C TYR A 284 -0.71 -9.60 -5.60
N SER A 285 -0.48 -8.52 -6.36
CA SER A 285 0.87 -8.10 -6.78
C SER A 285 1.48 -7.15 -5.77
N GLN A 286 2.80 -7.20 -5.54
CA GLN A 286 3.46 -6.21 -4.68
C GLN A 286 3.49 -4.81 -5.30
N ALA A 287 3.55 -4.73 -6.62
CA ALA A 287 3.33 -3.50 -7.38
C ALA A 287 2.71 -3.84 -8.73
N VAL A 288 1.91 -2.92 -9.25
CA VAL A 288 1.43 -2.92 -10.63
C VAL A 288 1.81 -1.60 -11.25
N GLN A 289 2.55 -1.64 -12.35
CA GLN A 289 2.83 -0.49 -13.19
C GLN A 289 1.90 -0.51 -14.39
N VAL A 290 1.37 0.66 -14.71
CA VAL A 290 0.62 0.92 -15.94
C VAL A 290 1.13 2.25 -16.48
N ASP A 291 1.80 2.17 -17.63
CA ASP A 291 2.52 3.31 -18.22
C ASP A 291 3.50 3.92 -17.20
N GLU A 292 3.40 5.20 -16.87
CA GLU A 292 4.28 5.85 -15.88
C GLU A 292 3.83 5.61 -14.43
N ALA A 293 2.59 5.21 -14.17
CA ALA A 293 2.05 5.10 -12.82
C ALA A 293 2.32 3.73 -12.20
N VAL A 294 2.86 3.72 -10.97
CA VAL A 294 3.17 2.53 -10.18
C VAL A 294 2.36 2.51 -8.89
N PHE A 295 1.51 1.49 -8.75
CA PHE A 295 0.65 1.26 -7.60
C PHE A 295 1.21 0.13 -6.74
N CYS A 296 1.73 0.45 -5.56
CA CYS A 296 2.29 -0.54 -4.65
C CYS A 296 1.22 -1.13 -3.72
N ALA A 297 1.29 -2.42 -3.41
CA ALA A 297 0.47 -3.01 -2.36
C ALA A 297 0.90 -2.55 -0.97
N GLY A 298 0.00 -2.70 0.01
CA GLY A 298 0.31 -2.45 1.41
C GLY A 298 1.49 -3.29 1.90
N GLN A 299 2.52 -2.63 2.40
CA GLN A 299 3.70 -3.26 2.99
C GLN A 299 3.61 -3.21 4.51
N ILE A 300 3.94 -4.31 5.17
CA ILE A 300 4.10 -4.43 6.63
C ILE A 300 5.51 -4.92 6.97
N ALA A 301 5.93 -4.80 8.22
CA ALA A 301 7.28 -5.11 8.70
C ALA A 301 7.59 -6.62 8.79
N LEU A 302 7.42 -7.38 7.71
CA LEU A 302 7.79 -8.80 7.67
C LEU A 302 9.30 -8.96 7.51
N VAL A 303 9.92 -9.82 8.31
CA VAL A 303 11.32 -10.20 8.11
C VAL A 303 11.41 -11.14 6.91
N PRO A 304 12.08 -10.77 5.80
CA PRO A 304 11.99 -11.49 4.52
C PRO A 304 12.29 -12.99 4.59
N CYS A 305 13.32 -13.37 5.35
CA CYS A 305 13.77 -14.76 5.42
C CYS A 305 12.88 -15.67 6.29
N THR A 306 12.08 -15.09 7.20
CA THR A 306 11.21 -15.88 8.10
C THR A 306 9.73 -15.67 7.83
N MET A 307 9.37 -14.62 7.09
CA MET A 307 7.99 -14.19 6.87
C MET A 307 7.20 -13.94 8.17
N GLN A 308 7.91 -13.68 9.26
CA GLN A 308 7.32 -13.28 10.54
C GLN A 308 7.32 -11.76 10.66
N LEU A 309 6.29 -11.21 11.30
CA LEU A 309 6.27 -9.79 11.66
C LEU A 309 7.43 -9.48 12.62
N LEU A 310 8.12 -8.37 12.37
CA LEU A 310 9.18 -7.89 13.23
C LEU A 310 8.63 -7.62 14.64
N ARG A 311 9.15 -8.36 15.62
CA ARG A 311 8.82 -8.20 17.04
C ARG A 311 9.60 -7.04 17.65
N ALA A 312 9.27 -5.82 17.24
CA ALA A 312 9.85 -4.58 17.71
C ALA A 312 8.79 -3.47 17.82
N GLY A 313 9.19 -2.33 18.37
CA GLY A 313 8.33 -1.15 18.49
C GLY A 313 7.89 -0.55 17.14
N PRO A 314 6.93 0.38 17.16
CA PRO A 314 6.34 0.98 15.97
C PRO A 314 7.38 1.68 15.07
N SER A 315 8.39 2.34 15.65
CA SER A 315 9.48 2.96 14.89
C SER A 315 10.23 1.93 14.06
N SER A 316 10.76 0.87 14.69
CA SER A 316 11.51 -0.17 13.98
C SER A 316 10.65 -0.92 12.95
N GLN A 317 9.36 -1.13 13.23
CA GLN A 317 8.43 -1.65 12.23
C GLN A 317 8.28 -0.69 11.05
N ALA A 318 8.19 0.62 11.29
CA ALA A 318 8.13 1.62 10.22
C ALA A 318 9.41 1.64 9.38
N GLN A 319 10.59 1.60 10.02
CA GLN A 319 11.88 1.50 9.30
C GLN A 319 11.89 0.31 8.35
N LEU A 320 11.53 -0.88 8.82
CA LEU A 320 11.55 -2.09 8.00
C LEU A 320 10.47 -2.04 6.92
N CYS A 321 9.25 -1.59 7.25
CA CYS A 321 8.15 -1.39 6.33
C CYS A 321 8.54 -0.47 5.16
N TYR A 322 9.11 0.69 5.45
CA TYR A 322 9.50 1.65 4.42
C TYR A 322 10.70 1.16 3.61
N SER A 323 11.62 0.43 4.23
CA SER A 323 12.72 -0.24 3.52
C SER A 323 12.23 -1.34 2.57
N HIS A 324 11.08 -1.97 2.83
CA HIS A 324 10.46 -2.88 1.86
C HIS A 324 9.86 -2.10 0.70
N MET A 325 9.20 -0.99 0.99
CA MET A 325 8.68 -0.10 -0.06
C MET A 325 9.78 0.42 -0.98
N GLU A 326 10.91 0.88 -0.44
CA GLU A 326 12.11 1.27 -1.21
C GLU A 326 12.57 0.18 -2.17
N LYS A 327 12.60 -1.08 -1.71
CA LYS A 327 13.05 -2.20 -2.53
C LYS A 327 12.05 -2.58 -3.60
N VAL A 328 10.76 -2.49 -3.31
CA VAL A 328 9.68 -2.68 -4.28
C VAL A 328 9.78 -1.60 -5.37
N LEU A 329 9.90 -0.32 -4.99
CA LEU A 329 10.09 0.79 -5.93
C LEU A 329 11.36 0.61 -6.75
N ARG A 330 12.49 0.24 -6.12
CA ARG A 330 13.76 0.00 -6.82
C ARG A 330 13.67 -1.13 -7.84
N ALA A 331 12.90 -2.19 -7.54
CA ALA A 331 12.65 -3.26 -8.50
C ALA A 331 11.80 -2.80 -9.70
N MET A 332 11.02 -1.73 -9.52
CA MET A 332 10.29 -1.02 -10.58
C MET A 332 11.10 0.15 -11.17
N SER A 333 12.42 0.23 -10.91
CA SER A 333 13.28 1.34 -11.36
C SER A 333 12.87 2.73 -10.83
N LEU A 334 12.35 2.78 -9.60
CA LEU A 334 11.96 4.00 -8.89
C LEU A 334 12.63 4.10 -7.51
N THR A 335 12.57 5.28 -6.90
CA THR A 335 12.98 5.53 -5.51
C THR A 335 11.79 6.03 -4.68
N LEU A 336 11.95 6.23 -3.36
CA LEU A 336 10.88 6.80 -2.53
C LEU A 336 10.49 8.23 -2.95
N GLU A 337 11.39 8.98 -3.57
CA GLU A 337 11.13 10.36 -4.03
C GLU A 337 10.07 10.41 -5.13
N HIS A 338 9.99 9.34 -5.92
CA HIS A 338 8.99 9.18 -6.96
C HIS A 338 7.58 8.97 -6.40
N THR A 339 7.42 8.83 -5.08
CA THR A 339 6.10 8.80 -4.41
C THR A 339 5.34 10.09 -4.70
N LEU A 340 4.16 9.97 -5.30
CA LEU A 340 3.23 11.10 -5.48
C LEU A 340 2.20 11.15 -4.33
N GLN A 341 1.80 10.00 -3.80
CA GLN A 341 0.91 9.89 -2.64
C GLN A 341 1.22 8.65 -1.81
N ALA A 342 1.28 8.83 -0.49
CA ALA A 342 1.48 7.74 0.47
C ALA A 342 0.33 7.68 1.48
N HIS A 343 -0.23 6.49 1.69
CA HIS A 343 -1.18 6.20 2.77
C HIS A 343 -0.50 5.31 3.80
N CYS A 344 -0.41 5.82 5.03
CA CYS A 344 0.15 5.11 6.16
C CYS A 344 -0.94 4.80 7.17
N TYR A 345 -1.21 3.51 7.35
CA TYR A 345 -2.17 3.04 8.34
C TYR A 345 -1.43 2.64 9.61
N VAL A 346 -1.93 3.07 10.75
CA VAL A 346 -1.32 2.79 12.06
C VAL A 346 -2.38 2.29 13.03
N THR A 347 -2.00 1.53 14.05
CA THR A 347 -2.98 1.00 15.03
C THR A 347 -3.17 1.89 16.26
N ASP A 348 -2.27 2.85 16.49
CA ASP A 348 -2.29 3.71 17.67
C ASP A 348 -1.87 5.14 17.29
N LEU A 349 -2.56 6.13 17.85
CA LEU A 349 -2.28 7.56 17.63
C LEU A 349 -0.89 7.96 18.13
N THR A 350 -0.41 7.34 19.22
CA THR A 350 0.91 7.61 19.80
C THR A 350 2.06 7.25 18.85
N HIS A 351 1.82 6.31 17.91
CA HIS A 351 2.81 5.91 16.92
C HIS A 351 3.05 6.97 15.84
N VAL A 352 2.11 7.88 15.61
CA VAL A 352 2.11 8.80 14.45
C VAL A 352 3.35 9.68 14.41
N ALA A 353 3.78 10.23 15.55
CA ALA A 353 4.93 11.13 15.61
C ALA A 353 6.22 10.40 15.19
N ALA A 354 6.44 9.20 15.73
CA ALA A 354 7.57 8.36 15.38
C ALA A 354 7.53 7.96 13.90
N ILE A 355 6.40 7.49 13.40
CA ILE A 355 6.23 7.04 12.01
C ILE A 355 6.46 8.16 10.99
N ARG A 356 5.97 9.37 11.28
CA ARG A 356 6.26 10.57 10.46
C ARG A 356 7.74 10.95 10.51
N LYS A 357 8.41 10.83 11.67
CA LYS A 357 9.86 11.06 11.79
C LYS A 357 10.63 10.09 10.90
N VAL A 358 10.27 8.80 10.91
CA VAL A 358 10.89 7.78 10.06
C VAL A 358 10.69 8.09 8.57
N TRP A 359 9.48 8.51 8.18
CA TRP A 359 9.18 8.87 6.78
C TRP A 359 10.07 10.00 6.30
N ARG A 360 10.13 11.10 7.06
CA ARG A 360 10.98 12.26 6.73
C ARG A 360 12.45 11.87 6.63
N ALA A 361 12.95 11.07 7.58
CA ALA A 361 14.34 10.60 7.54
C ALA A 361 14.63 9.74 6.31
N LYS A 362 13.69 8.87 5.90
CA LYS A 362 13.85 8.05 4.69
C LYS A 362 13.86 8.89 3.41
N ILE A 363 13.01 9.90 3.31
CA ILE A 363 13.00 10.83 2.17
C ILE A 363 14.29 11.66 2.14
N GLN A 364 14.73 12.22 3.28
CA GLN A 364 15.98 12.99 3.34
C GLN A 364 17.20 12.14 2.97
N ASN A 365 17.28 10.92 3.49
CA ASN A 365 18.39 10.02 3.18
C ASN A 365 18.44 9.59 1.71
N ALA A 366 17.30 9.58 1.01
CA ALA A 366 17.26 9.34 -0.42
C ALA A 366 17.89 10.52 -1.18
N GLN A 367 17.55 11.75 -0.76
CA GLN A 367 18.07 13.00 -1.35
C GLN A 367 19.59 13.12 -1.14
N ASP A 368 20.07 12.85 0.07
CA ASP A 368 21.49 12.93 0.43
C ASP A 368 22.37 11.91 -0.32
N GLN A 369 21.80 10.82 -0.85
CA GLN A 369 22.53 9.82 -1.64
C GLN A 369 22.73 10.24 -3.11
N GLU A 370 21.98 11.23 -3.59
CA GLU A 370 22.01 11.72 -4.98
C GLU A 370 22.70 13.09 -5.13
N LEU A 371 23.01 13.77 -4.01
CA LEU A 371 23.62 15.10 -3.95
C LEU A 371 25.15 15.08 -4.14
N GLU A 372 25.62 15.15 -5.39
CA GLU A 372 26.99 15.61 -5.74
C GLU A 372 27.04 17.07 -6.28
N TYR A 373 25.89 17.73 -6.51
CA TYR A 373 25.81 19.14 -6.96
C TYR A 373 24.55 19.83 -6.41
N ASP A 374 24.62 21.17 -6.22
CA ASP A 374 23.56 22.09 -5.75
C ASP A 374 22.18 21.84 -6.40
N THR A 375 21.35 20.96 -5.82
CA THR A 375 19.94 20.81 -6.20
C THR A 375 19.00 21.38 -5.15
N GLU A 376 17.89 21.96 -5.60
CA GLU A 376 16.84 22.53 -4.75
C GLU A 376 16.20 21.46 -3.85
N GLU A 377 15.78 21.81 -2.63
CA GLU A 377 15.15 20.88 -1.68
C GLU A 377 13.90 20.22 -2.30
N ILE A 378 13.97 18.91 -2.60
CA ILE A 378 12.83 18.14 -3.09
C ILE A 378 11.75 18.09 -1.99
N GLN A 379 10.54 18.52 -2.34
CA GLN A 379 9.44 18.59 -1.39
C GLN A 379 8.98 17.21 -0.92
N CYS A 380 8.86 17.03 0.40
CA CYS A 380 8.42 15.77 1.00
C CYS A 380 7.00 15.39 0.50
N PRO A 381 6.81 14.21 -0.10
CA PRO A 381 5.52 13.82 -0.64
C PRO A 381 4.44 13.66 0.45
N PRO A 382 3.17 13.92 0.12
CA PRO A 382 2.09 13.89 1.11
C PRO A 382 1.91 12.50 1.71
N LEU A 383 2.03 12.43 3.04
CA LEU A 383 1.81 11.23 3.84
C LEU A 383 0.49 11.36 4.61
N VAL A 384 -0.54 10.65 4.15
CA VAL A 384 -1.83 10.57 4.83
C VAL A 384 -1.75 9.49 5.90
N VAL A 385 -1.79 9.88 7.18
CA VAL A 385 -1.74 8.93 8.30
C VAL A 385 -3.13 8.74 8.88
N SER A 386 -3.56 7.50 9.03
CA SER A 386 -4.89 7.16 9.57
C SER A 386 -4.83 6.05 10.60
N VAL A 387 -5.54 6.20 11.72
CA VAL A 387 -5.54 5.23 12.82
C VAL A 387 -6.64 4.19 12.61
N MET A 388 -6.24 2.95 12.35
CA MET A 388 -7.10 1.80 12.06
C MET A 388 -7.22 0.87 13.27
N PRO A 389 -8.33 0.12 13.43
CA PRO A 389 -8.47 -0.82 14.54
C PRO A 389 -7.44 -1.94 14.57
N SER A 390 -7.06 -2.46 13.40
CA SER A 390 -6.06 -3.51 13.26
C SER A 390 -5.52 -3.56 11.84
N LEU A 391 -4.32 -4.11 11.71
CA LEU A 391 -3.61 -4.32 10.43
C LEU A 391 -3.26 -5.81 10.28
N PRO A 392 -2.97 -6.29 9.06
CA PRO A 392 -2.61 -7.68 8.81
C PRO A 392 -1.51 -8.17 9.74
N ARG A 393 -1.70 -9.37 10.30
CA ARG A 393 -0.77 -10.03 11.25
C ARG A 393 -0.49 -9.22 12.53
N GLY A 394 -1.33 -8.24 12.87
CA GLY A 394 -1.14 -7.39 14.05
C GLY A 394 0.02 -6.40 13.90
N ALA A 395 0.34 -5.99 12.66
CA ALA A 395 1.33 -4.95 12.41
C ALA A 395 0.94 -3.62 13.08
N ALA A 396 1.93 -2.85 13.53
CA ALA A 396 1.69 -1.51 14.07
C ALA A 396 1.53 -0.45 12.97
N VAL A 397 2.07 -0.74 11.77
CA VAL A 397 2.12 0.16 10.62
C VAL A 397 2.05 -0.62 9.31
N GLU A 398 1.29 -0.09 8.35
CA GLU A 398 1.22 -0.52 6.95
C GLU A 398 1.37 0.69 6.03
N LEU A 399 2.21 0.59 5.00
CA LEU A 399 2.44 1.66 4.02
C LEU A 399 1.96 1.24 2.62
N HIS A 400 1.14 2.08 2.01
CA HIS A 400 0.78 2.04 0.59
C HIS A 400 1.34 3.29 -0.11
N VAL A 401 1.88 3.10 -1.31
CA VAL A 401 2.46 4.18 -2.13
C VAL A 401 1.92 4.10 -3.55
N MET A 402 1.59 5.27 -4.10
CA MET A 402 1.42 5.51 -5.53
C MET A 402 2.59 6.39 -5.99
N ALA A 403 3.36 5.89 -6.93
CA ALA A 403 4.55 6.55 -7.49
C ALA A 403 4.40 6.74 -9.00
N ILE A 404 5.14 7.69 -9.56
CA ILE A 404 5.16 7.97 -10.99
C ILE A 404 6.59 7.89 -11.50
N HIS A 405 6.80 7.35 -12.70
CA HIS A 405 8.00 7.54 -13.50
C HIS A 405 8.00 8.96 -14.08
N ASP A 406 8.44 9.91 -13.27
CA ASP A 406 8.66 11.30 -13.63
C ASP A 406 9.95 11.80 -12.96
N GLU A 407 10.32 13.05 -13.22
CA GLU A 407 11.45 13.71 -12.55
C GLU A 407 10.95 14.43 -11.28
N PRO A 408 11.25 13.95 -10.05
CA PRO A 408 10.67 14.51 -8.82
C PRO A 408 11.07 15.96 -8.56
N ALA A 409 12.27 16.36 -9.00
CA ALA A 409 12.79 17.73 -8.84
C ALA A 409 12.03 18.77 -9.69
N GLU A 410 11.38 18.35 -10.77
CA GLU A 410 10.64 19.23 -11.68
C GLU A 410 9.12 19.29 -11.38
N ARG A 411 8.68 18.66 -10.29
CA ARG A 411 7.26 18.63 -9.90
C ARG A 411 6.78 20.01 -9.44
N THR A 412 5.49 20.26 -9.66
CA THR A 412 4.83 21.47 -9.14
C THR A 412 3.98 21.13 -7.92
N SER A 413 3.96 22.03 -6.95
CA SER A 413 3.24 21.84 -5.70
C SER A 413 2.62 23.15 -5.25
N CYS A 414 1.40 23.07 -4.72
CA CYS A 414 0.68 24.22 -4.21
C CYS A 414 -0.05 23.82 -2.94
N GLN A 415 -0.08 24.72 -1.95
CA GLN A 415 -0.81 24.50 -0.70
C GLN A 415 -1.47 25.77 -0.24
N MET A 416 -2.63 25.64 0.40
CA MET A 416 -3.38 26.76 0.95
C MET A 416 -4.11 26.34 2.21
N THR A 417 -4.29 27.30 3.11
CA THR A 417 -5.10 27.11 4.32
C THR A 417 -6.17 28.20 4.37
N SER A 418 -7.43 27.77 4.43
CA SER A 418 -8.59 28.65 4.60
C SER A 418 -9.20 28.43 5.98
N ALA A 419 -9.45 29.51 6.71
CA ALA A 419 -10.10 29.44 8.01
C ALA A 419 -11.63 29.43 7.88
N PHE A 420 -12.30 28.71 8.77
CA PHE A 420 -13.75 28.81 9.00
C PHE A 420 -14.03 28.97 10.49
N SER A 421 -15.29 29.21 10.86
CA SER A 421 -15.67 29.36 12.26
C SER A 421 -15.35 28.09 13.05
N GLY A 422 -14.31 28.12 13.89
CA GLY A 422 -13.89 27.01 14.77
C GLY A 422 -12.86 26.03 14.22
N GLY A 423 -12.35 26.25 13.00
CA GLY A 423 -11.35 25.37 12.39
C GLY A 423 -10.76 25.91 11.10
N SER A 424 -10.06 25.04 10.36
CA SER A 424 -9.46 25.36 9.08
C SER A 424 -9.54 24.19 8.11
N VAL A 425 -9.57 24.52 6.82
CA VAL A 425 -9.38 23.59 5.71
C VAL A 425 -7.99 23.86 5.15
N HIS A 426 -7.11 22.88 5.21
CA HIS A 426 -5.80 22.91 4.58
C HIS A 426 -5.81 21.96 3.39
N TRP A 427 -5.22 22.35 2.27
CA TRP A 427 -5.01 21.44 1.15
C TRP A 427 -3.63 21.62 0.55
N GLN A 428 -3.15 20.54 -0.06
CA GLN A 428 -1.92 20.46 -0.81
C GLN A 428 -2.18 19.68 -2.10
N VAL A 429 -1.73 20.23 -3.21
CA VAL A 429 -1.66 19.60 -4.52
C VAL A 429 -0.20 19.31 -4.82
N LEU A 430 0.08 18.11 -5.32
CA LEU A 430 1.38 17.74 -5.88
C LEU A 430 1.14 17.15 -7.28
N GLN A 431 1.72 17.77 -8.30
CA GLN A 431 1.58 17.37 -9.69
C GLN A 431 2.91 16.84 -10.22
N SER A 432 2.82 15.72 -10.95
CA SER A 432 3.96 15.09 -11.62
C SER A 432 4.60 16.03 -12.66
N SER A 433 5.90 15.86 -12.94
CA SER A 433 6.58 16.66 -13.97
C SER A 433 6.15 16.30 -15.39
N THR A 434 5.62 15.09 -15.60
CA THR A 434 4.92 14.70 -16.85
C THR A 434 3.57 15.38 -17.02
N ARG A 435 3.01 15.95 -15.94
CA ARG A 435 1.72 16.65 -15.89
C ARG A 435 0.48 15.80 -16.19
N HIS A 436 0.64 14.50 -16.45
CA HIS A 436 -0.45 13.54 -16.66
C HIS A 436 -1.12 13.08 -15.36
N TYR A 437 -0.46 13.29 -14.22
CA TYR A 437 -0.93 12.88 -12.90
C TYR A 437 -0.77 13.98 -11.86
N ALA A 438 -1.72 14.06 -10.94
CA ALA A 438 -1.61 14.88 -9.74
C ALA A 438 -2.32 14.22 -8.56
N THR A 439 -2.01 14.71 -7.37
CA THR A 439 -2.70 14.29 -6.14
C THR A 439 -3.15 15.51 -5.37
N LEU A 440 -4.29 15.39 -4.71
CA LEU A 440 -4.84 16.41 -3.81
C LEU A 440 -5.05 15.80 -2.43
N SER A 441 -4.37 16.34 -1.43
CA SER A 441 -4.56 16.04 -0.01
C SER A 441 -5.25 17.22 0.66
N LEU A 442 -6.42 17.02 1.26
CA LEU A 442 -7.19 18.08 1.94
C LEU A 442 -7.60 17.63 3.33
N SER A 443 -7.22 18.37 4.37
CA SER A 443 -7.57 18.11 5.76
C SER A 443 -8.50 19.20 6.31
N VAL A 444 -9.48 18.76 7.11
CA VAL A 444 -10.40 19.63 7.84
C VAL A 444 -10.12 19.49 9.31
N SER A 445 -9.54 20.50 9.95
CA SER A 445 -9.11 20.44 11.36
C SER A 445 -9.84 21.44 12.23
N LEU A 446 -10.13 21.06 13.47
CA LEU A 446 -10.68 21.97 14.48
C LEU A 446 -9.58 22.65 15.29
N HIS A 447 -9.83 23.87 15.74
CA HIS A 447 -8.98 24.49 16.74
C HIS A 447 -9.11 23.77 18.09
N LYS A 448 -8.00 23.59 18.81
CA LYS A 448 -7.98 22.94 20.13
C LYS A 448 -8.89 23.61 21.17
N SER A 449 -9.18 24.90 21.01
CA SER A 449 -10.09 25.67 21.87
C SER A 449 -11.57 25.49 21.54
N CYS A 450 -11.93 24.73 20.49
CA CYS A 450 -13.32 24.49 20.11
C CYS A 450 -14.01 23.54 21.10
N THR A 451 -14.87 24.08 21.97
CA THR A 451 -15.55 23.31 23.03
C THR A 451 -16.93 22.77 22.63
N THR A 452 -17.51 23.22 21.50
CA THR A 452 -18.87 22.83 21.06
C THR A 452 -18.96 22.45 19.58
N PRO A 453 -18.25 21.39 19.13
CA PRO A 453 -18.24 20.96 17.74
C PRO A 453 -19.62 20.52 17.20
N GLU A 454 -20.54 20.06 18.07
CA GLU A 454 -21.86 19.58 17.64
C GLU A 454 -22.84 20.70 17.20
N ARG A 455 -22.53 21.97 17.51
CA ARG A 455 -23.35 23.14 17.13
C ARG A 455 -22.81 23.89 15.91
N MET A 456 -21.76 23.38 15.29
CA MET A 456 -21.13 24.02 14.14
C MET A 456 -22.00 23.93 12.88
N ASP A 457 -21.95 24.98 12.07
CA ASP A 457 -22.66 25.06 10.80
C ASP A 457 -22.06 24.04 9.80
N THR A 458 -22.76 22.92 9.64
CA THR A 458 -22.32 21.82 8.76
C THR A 458 -22.33 22.26 7.29
N GLU A 459 -23.33 23.04 6.88
CA GLU A 459 -23.46 23.52 5.49
C GLU A 459 -22.34 24.52 5.16
N GLY A 460 -22.05 25.45 6.07
CA GLY A 460 -20.93 26.39 5.90
C GLY A 460 -19.57 25.70 5.80
N ILE A 461 -19.34 24.65 6.61
CA ILE A 461 -18.09 23.86 6.54
C ILE A 461 -18.03 23.08 5.22
N LEU A 462 -19.10 22.39 4.81
CA LEU A 462 -19.17 21.69 3.52
C LEU A 462 -18.94 22.65 2.35
N GLY A 463 -19.52 23.84 2.41
CA GLY A 463 -19.30 24.92 1.45
C GLY A 463 -17.82 25.34 1.38
N SER A 464 -17.14 25.41 2.52
CA SER A 464 -15.72 25.75 2.60
C SER A 464 -14.84 24.63 2.05
N VAL A 465 -15.16 23.36 2.37
CA VAL A 465 -14.44 22.18 1.87
C VAL A 465 -14.55 22.07 0.35
N SER A 466 -15.77 22.16 -0.18
CA SER A 466 -16.02 22.06 -1.62
C SER A 466 -15.43 23.23 -2.41
N SER A 467 -15.45 24.46 -1.87
CA SER A 467 -14.76 25.61 -2.48
C SER A 467 -13.24 25.42 -2.46
N SER A 468 -12.69 24.91 -1.36
CA SER A 468 -11.25 24.62 -1.25
C SER A 468 -10.82 23.51 -2.22
N PHE A 469 -11.64 22.46 -2.36
CA PHE A 469 -11.40 21.38 -3.32
C PHE A 469 -11.40 21.91 -4.75
N GLN A 470 -12.37 22.75 -5.12
CA GLN A 470 -12.42 23.38 -6.44
C GLN A 470 -11.22 24.30 -6.69
N GLN A 471 -10.81 25.11 -5.70
CA GLN A 471 -9.61 25.96 -5.80
C GLN A 471 -8.35 25.12 -6.02
N ALA A 472 -8.22 23.99 -5.33
CA ALA A 472 -7.11 23.07 -5.52
C ALA A 472 -7.06 22.49 -6.94
N LEU A 473 -8.21 22.09 -7.51
CA LEU A 473 -8.30 21.63 -8.90
C LEU A 473 -7.95 22.74 -9.92
N GLN A 474 -8.14 24.01 -9.58
CA GLN A 474 -7.73 25.12 -10.44
C GLN A 474 -6.21 25.36 -10.43
N GLN A 475 -5.46 24.72 -9.52
CA GLN A 475 -4.00 24.77 -9.49
C GLN A 475 -3.35 23.60 -10.27
N THR A 476 -4.14 22.66 -10.78
CA THR A 476 -3.68 21.56 -11.62
C THR A 476 -3.96 21.85 -13.10
N GLU A 477 -3.31 21.11 -14.00
CA GLU A 477 -3.63 21.18 -15.43
C GLU A 477 -5.12 20.93 -15.70
N GLU A 478 -5.69 21.66 -16.68
CA GLU A 478 -7.12 21.60 -16.97
C GLU A 478 -7.59 20.24 -17.52
N THR A 479 -6.66 19.48 -18.09
CA THR A 479 -6.91 18.14 -18.63
C THR A 479 -7.06 17.08 -17.54
N LEU A 480 -6.53 17.34 -16.33
CA LEU A 480 -6.62 16.41 -15.21
C LEU A 480 -8.04 16.32 -14.64
N SER A 481 -8.48 15.08 -14.46
CA SER A 481 -9.77 14.75 -13.86
C SER A 481 -9.57 14.04 -12.51
N PRO A 482 -10.30 14.44 -11.45
CA PRO A 482 -10.25 13.74 -10.19
C PRO A 482 -11.03 12.42 -10.29
N LEU A 483 -10.34 11.29 -10.13
CA LEU A 483 -10.94 9.97 -10.31
C LEU A 483 -11.53 9.43 -9.01
N CYS A 484 -10.78 9.49 -7.92
CA CYS A 484 -11.23 8.99 -6.63
C CYS A 484 -10.77 9.89 -5.50
N THR A 485 -11.70 10.24 -4.63
CA THR A 485 -11.43 10.90 -3.36
C THR A 485 -11.73 9.94 -2.22
N ARG A 486 -10.68 9.50 -1.55
CA ARG A 486 -10.78 8.72 -0.32
C ARG A 486 -10.93 9.65 0.86
N VAL A 487 -11.96 9.44 1.67
CA VAL A 487 -12.32 10.28 2.82
C VAL A 487 -12.14 9.47 4.08
N PHE A 488 -11.07 9.74 4.82
CA PHE A 488 -10.91 9.24 6.17
C PHE A 488 -11.66 10.16 7.13
N TYR A 489 -12.49 9.59 8.01
CA TYR A 489 -13.24 10.37 8.99
C TYR A 489 -13.40 9.60 10.31
N LYS A 490 -13.38 10.34 11.41
CA LYS A 490 -13.55 9.78 12.76
C LYS A 490 -15.01 9.44 13.01
N ASP A 491 -15.36 8.15 12.97
CA ASP A 491 -16.75 7.69 13.04
C ASP A 491 -17.47 8.03 14.36
N SER A 492 -16.70 8.11 15.45
CA SER A 492 -17.20 8.48 16.79
C SER A 492 -17.58 9.96 16.90
N ASN A 493 -17.21 10.80 15.93
CA ASN A 493 -17.50 12.22 15.93
C ASN A 493 -18.73 12.52 15.07
N LYS A 494 -19.82 12.98 15.71
CA LYS A 494 -21.09 13.29 15.01
C LYS A 494 -20.95 14.34 13.92
N LEU A 495 -20.11 15.36 14.12
CA LEU A 495 -19.86 16.38 13.10
C LEU A 495 -19.14 15.75 11.90
N ALA A 496 -18.11 14.94 12.14
CA ALA A 496 -17.39 14.25 11.06
C ALA A 496 -18.32 13.35 10.23
N THR A 497 -19.20 12.59 10.88
CA THR A 497 -20.19 11.71 10.22
C THR A 497 -21.23 12.51 9.42
N LYS A 498 -21.66 13.68 9.91
CA LYS A 498 -22.56 14.56 9.14
C LYS A 498 -21.87 15.16 7.93
N LEU A 499 -20.62 15.62 8.09
CA LEU A 499 -19.81 16.16 7.00
C LEU A 499 -19.53 15.09 5.94
N SER A 500 -19.13 13.87 6.34
CA SER A 500 -18.89 12.79 5.38
C SER A 500 -20.14 12.40 4.59
N ALA A 501 -21.32 12.46 5.22
CA ALA A 501 -22.60 12.16 4.56
C ALA A 501 -23.02 13.23 3.55
N GLY A 502 -22.75 14.52 3.83
CA GLY A 502 -23.10 15.63 2.93
C GLY A 502 -22.06 15.91 1.83
N LEU A 503 -20.85 15.34 1.95
CA LEU A 503 -19.72 15.67 1.08
C LEU A 503 -19.98 15.33 -0.39
N GLN A 504 -20.58 14.17 -0.67
CA GLN A 504 -20.86 13.75 -2.04
C GLN A 504 -21.78 14.75 -2.76
N SER A 505 -22.96 15.04 -2.19
CA SER A 505 -23.90 16.00 -2.76
C SER A 505 -23.27 17.38 -2.94
N CYS A 506 -22.40 17.78 -2.01
CA CYS A 506 -21.70 19.06 -2.08
C CYS A 506 -20.71 19.10 -3.24
N LEU A 507 -19.89 18.08 -3.41
CA LEU A 507 -18.94 17.98 -4.52
C LEU A 507 -19.66 17.87 -5.87
N GLU A 508 -20.71 17.04 -5.98
CA GLU A 508 -21.51 16.91 -7.20
C GLU A 508 -22.16 18.25 -7.59
N SER A 509 -22.69 19.01 -6.61
CA SER A 509 -23.30 20.32 -6.88
C SER A 509 -22.32 21.35 -7.44
N ARG A 510 -21.02 21.24 -7.13
CA ARG A 510 -20.00 22.18 -7.58
C ARG A 510 -19.21 21.73 -8.80
N LEU A 511 -18.88 20.44 -8.86
CA LEU A 511 -18.00 19.86 -9.89
C LEU A 511 -18.80 19.23 -11.03
N GLY A 512 -20.09 18.94 -10.84
CA GLY A 512 -20.93 18.29 -11.84
C GLY A 512 -20.35 16.94 -12.27
N GLU A 513 -20.19 16.75 -13.58
CA GLU A 513 -19.63 15.52 -14.17
C GLU A 513 -18.16 15.27 -13.80
N LYS A 514 -17.42 16.31 -13.35
CA LYS A 514 -16.05 16.16 -12.86
C LYS A 514 -15.98 15.71 -11.39
N SER A 515 -17.09 15.26 -10.80
CA SER A 515 -17.10 14.77 -9.42
C SER A 515 -16.36 13.42 -9.32
N PRO A 516 -15.40 13.27 -8.39
CA PRO A 516 -14.69 12.00 -8.20
C PRO A 516 -15.59 10.93 -7.57
N ALA A 517 -15.24 9.66 -7.77
CA ALA A 517 -15.80 8.59 -6.96
C ALA A 517 -15.38 8.78 -5.50
N LEU A 518 -16.35 8.76 -4.58
CA LEU A 518 -16.08 8.97 -3.16
C LEU A 518 -15.92 7.62 -2.45
N VAL A 519 -14.84 7.46 -1.68
CA VAL A 519 -14.68 6.30 -0.80
C VAL A 519 -14.66 6.75 0.65
N LEU A 520 -15.71 6.44 1.39
CA LEU A 520 -15.80 6.74 2.81
C LEU A 520 -15.09 5.63 3.62
N VAL A 521 -14.11 6.03 4.43
CA VAL A 521 -13.32 5.13 5.28
C VAL A 521 -13.42 5.59 6.74
N PRO A 522 -14.27 4.92 7.56
CA PRO A 522 -14.38 5.23 8.97
C PRO A 522 -13.15 4.75 9.75
N VAL A 523 -12.48 5.67 10.43
CA VAL A 523 -11.24 5.43 11.20
C VAL A 523 -11.46 5.69 12.69
N LEU A 524 -10.55 5.18 13.54
CA LEU A 524 -10.57 5.45 14.98
C LEU A 524 -10.20 6.90 15.30
N GLU A 525 -9.19 7.40 14.60
CA GLU A 525 -8.54 8.67 14.89
C GLU A 525 -7.81 9.20 13.66
N LEU A 526 -7.65 10.52 13.61
CA LEU A 526 -6.86 11.25 12.63
C LEU A 526 -5.97 12.25 13.38
N PRO A 527 -4.70 12.37 13.02
CA PRO A 527 -3.77 13.24 13.72
C PRO A 527 -4.16 14.72 13.62
N ASP A 528 -3.48 15.57 14.40
CA ASP A 528 -3.52 17.03 14.25
C ASP A 528 -4.92 17.68 14.39
N CYS A 529 -5.78 17.06 15.22
CA CYS A 529 -7.18 17.48 15.41
C CYS A 529 -8.00 17.49 14.11
N THR A 530 -7.61 16.66 13.13
CA THR A 530 -8.31 16.49 11.86
C THR A 530 -9.61 15.71 12.06
N LEU A 531 -10.70 16.22 11.51
CA LEU A 531 -12.01 15.57 11.47
C LEU A 531 -12.15 14.70 10.22
N LEU A 532 -11.76 15.25 9.07
CA LEU A 532 -11.81 14.61 7.76
C LEU A 532 -10.48 14.82 7.04
N HIS A 533 -9.97 13.76 6.41
CA HIS A 533 -8.84 13.84 5.49
C HIS A 533 -9.28 13.25 4.14
N LEU A 534 -9.26 14.08 3.11
CA LEU A 534 -9.55 13.73 1.73
C LEU A 534 -8.22 13.50 0.99
N SER A 535 -8.09 12.35 0.34
CA SER A 535 -6.96 11.99 -0.49
C SER A 535 -7.47 11.67 -1.89
N CYS A 536 -7.15 12.51 -2.85
CA CYS A 536 -7.65 12.43 -4.21
C CYS A 536 -6.54 12.12 -5.20
N TRP A 537 -6.83 11.21 -6.13
CA TRP A 537 -6.00 10.88 -7.29
C TRP A 537 -6.57 11.54 -8.55
N LEU A 538 -5.72 12.23 -9.30
CA LEU A 538 -6.07 12.87 -10.56
C LEU A 538 -5.26 12.25 -11.70
N SER A 539 -5.93 12.05 -12.83
CA SER A 539 -5.33 11.57 -14.08
C SER A 539 -5.93 12.33 -15.26
N GLU A 540 -5.11 12.51 -16.28
CA GLU A 540 -5.55 13.03 -17.58
C GLU A 540 -6.56 12.12 -18.27
#